data_AF-A0A2M6YZG2-F1
#
_entry.id   AF-A0A2M6YZG2-F1
#
_cell.length_a   1.000
_cell.length_b   1.000
_cell.length_c   1.000
_cell.angle_alpha   90.00
_cell.angle_beta   90.00
_cell.angle_gamma   90.00
#
_symmetry.space_group_name_H-M   'P 1'
#
loop_
_entity.id
_entity.type
_entity.pdbx_description
1 polymer ?
#
loop_
_entity_poly.entity_id
_entity_poly.type
_entity_poly.pdbx_seq_one_letter_code
_entity_poly.pdbx_strand_id
1 'polypeptide(L)'
;MFNRRDAQESLLNSDSQFLKTVGRDTFYGFLSEHRHGIFRDDDFGFLYCRNNGRPSVPPSILALSLLLQIYNKVSDDEAARRAHFDLQWQVALGIPVGSQTFVKSTLQMFPSQLILHETARDIFMKSIGNHLTVRKAVTRYNAENALRLTDQAVLSFHQGHLLNLRERPSRYLIEVET
;
A
#
# COMPACT_ATOMS: atom_id res chain seq x y z
N MET A 1 -2.60 10.67 -17.08
CA MET A 1 -2.52 12.00 -16.46
C MET A 1 -2.19 11.84 -14.99
N PHE A 2 -1.17 12.56 -14.51
CA PHE A 2 -0.81 12.57 -13.08
C PHE A 2 -2.01 13.03 -12.24
N ASN A 3 -2.30 12.30 -11.18
CA ASN A 3 -3.37 12.63 -10.25
C ASN A 3 -2.76 12.68 -8.84
N ARG A 4 -3.19 13.65 -8.05
CA ARG A 4 -2.77 13.84 -6.67
C ARG A 4 -3.96 13.56 -5.76
N ARG A 5 -3.72 13.01 -4.58
CA ARG A 5 -4.71 13.05 -3.51
C ARG A 5 -4.95 14.48 -3.06
N ASP A 6 -6.22 14.83 -2.87
CA ASP A 6 -6.57 16.07 -2.22
C ASP A 6 -6.05 16.07 -0.78
N ALA A 7 -5.43 17.18 -0.38
CA ALA A 7 -4.99 17.37 1.00
C ALA A 7 -6.18 17.52 1.97
N GLN A 8 -7.34 17.92 1.44
CA GLN A 8 -8.60 17.96 2.16
C GLN A 8 -9.32 16.63 1.94
N GLU A 9 -9.13 15.72 2.88
CA GLU A 9 -9.73 14.38 2.85
C GLU A 9 -11.25 14.47 3.01
N SER A 10 -11.97 13.68 2.23
CA SER A 10 -13.44 13.66 2.28
C SER A 10 -13.90 13.09 3.62
N LEU A 11 -14.96 13.69 4.20
CA LEU A 11 -15.65 13.16 5.38
C LEU A 11 -16.23 11.75 5.15
N LEU A 12 -16.32 11.31 3.89
CA LEU A 12 -16.80 9.99 3.51
C LEU A 12 -15.67 8.95 3.44
N ASN A 13 -14.42 9.36 3.67
CA ASN A 13 -13.31 8.43 3.68
C ASN A 13 -13.37 7.52 4.91
N SER A 14 -12.93 6.28 4.75
CA SER A 14 -13.07 5.25 5.78
C SER A 14 -12.29 5.59 7.04
N ASP A 15 -11.18 6.31 6.95
CA ASP A 15 -10.39 6.72 8.10
C ASP A 15 -11.16 7.65 9.04
N SER A 16 -11.87 8.64 8.49
CA SER A 16 -12.66 9.58 9.30
C SER A 16 -13.75 8.88 10.12
N GLN A 17 -14.31 7.77 9.59
CA GLN A 17 -15.43 7.05 10.19
C GLN A 17 -15.00 5.85 11.05
N PHE A 18 -13.99 5.11 10.61
CA PHE A 18 -13.67 3.77 11.14
C PHE A 18 -12.27 3.66 11.77
N LEU A 19 -11.47 4.73 11.80
CA LEU A 19 -10.13 4.68 12.42
C LEU A 19 -10.19 4.27 13.90
N LYS A 20 -11.21 4.71 14.65
CA LYS A 20 -11.39 4.29 16.05
C LYS A 20 -11.70 2.79 16.17
N THR A 21 -12.44 2.23 15.22
CA THR A 21 -12.82 0.81 15.18
C THR A 21 -11.64 -0.07 14.81
N VAL A 22 -10.84 0.34 13.82
CA VAL A 22 -9.61 -0.37 13.41
C VAL A 22 -8.53 -0.25 14.48
N GLY A 23 -8.52 0.84 15.26
CA GLY A 23 -7.57 1.08 16.34
C GLY A 23 -6.28 1.73 15.82
N ARG A 24 -5.87 2.82 16.48
CA ARG A 24 -4.70 3.62 16.10
C ARG A 24 -3.37 2.88 16.30
N ASP A 25 -3.33 1.97 17.27
CA ASP A 25 -2.14 1.19 17.60
C ASP A 25 -1.87 0.08 16.56
N THR A 26 -2.86 -0.23 15.70
CA THR A 26 -2.69 -1.20 14.62
C THR A 26 -1.83 -0.61 13.50
N PHE A 27 -1.26 -1.48 12.66
CA PHE A 27 -0.51 -1.03 11.50
C PHE A 27 -1.37 -0.22 10.52
N TYR A 28 -2.64 -0.62 10.35
CA TYR A 28 -3.60 0.06 9.49
C TYR A 28 -3.96 1.45 10.01
N GLY A 29 -4.20 1.58 11.32
CA GLY A 29 -4.43 2.88 11.97
C GLY A 29 -3.22 3.81 11.86
N PHE A 30 -2.02 3.28 12.12
CA PHE A 30 -0.77 4.03 11.94
C PHE A 30 -0.60 4.55 10.50
N LEU A 31 -0.78 3.67 9.51
CA LEU A 31 -0.69 4.06 8.10
C LEU A 31 -1.73 5.12 7.76
N SER A 32 -2.95 4.98 8.27
CA SER A 32 -4.00 5.97 8.09
C SER A 32 -3.55 7.35 8.58
N GLU A 33 -2.98 7.46 9.78
CA GLU A 33 -2.54 8.75 10.34
C GLU A 33 -1.33 9.34 9.62
N HIS A 34 -0.42 8.50 9.12
CA HIS A 34 0.88 8.96 8.61
C HIS A 34 1.01 8.88 7.08
N ARG A 35 -0.01 8.38 6.36
CA ARG A 35 0.03 8.13 4.91
C ARG A 35 0.62 9.27 4.08
N HIS A 36 0.21 10.50 4.39
CA HIS A 36 0.63 11.72 3.68
C HIS A 36 2.08 12.10 3.92
N GLY A 37 2.63 11.72 5.08
CA GLY A 37 4.04 11.88 5.39
C GLY A 37 4.89 10.78 4.76
N ILE A 38 4.36 9.55 4.71
CA ILE A 38 5.07 8.38 4.18
C ILE A 38 5.26 8.54 2.67
N PHE A 39 4.17 8.58 1.89
CA PHE A 39 4.26 8.65 0.44
C PHE A 39 3.55 9.89 -0.06
N ARG A 40 4.31 10.81 -0.68
CA ARG A 40 3.74 11.98 -1.35
C ARG A 40 3.59 11.66 -2.84
N ASP A 41 2.47 12.04 -3.44
CA ASP A 41 2.27 11.76 -4.87
C ASP A 41 3.33 12.45 -5.75
N ASP A 42 3.78 13.63 -5.33
CA ASP A 42 4.80 14.41 -6.05
C ASP A 42 6.14 13.69 -6.17
N ASP A 43 6.47 12.84 -5.20
CA ASP A 43 7.69 12.04 -5.20
C ASP A 43 7.74 11.06 -6.37
N PHE A 44 6.57 10.61 -6.83
CA PHE A 44 6.42 9.68 -7.95
C PHE A 44 5.89 10.37 -9.21
N GLY A 45 5.65 11.68 -9.18
CA GLY A 45 5.02 12.41 -10.27
C GLY A 45 5.81 12.37 -11.58
N PHE A 46 7.12 12.13 -11.51
CA PHE A 46 7.97 11.98 -12.70
C PHE A 46 7.72 10.69 -13.49
N LEU A 47 7.06 9.68 -12.89
CA LEU A 47 6.67 8.43 -13.56
C LEU A 47 5.45 8.59 -14.48
N TYR A 48 4.75 9.72 -14.39
CA TYR A 48 3.47 9.92 -15.07
C TYR A 48 3.47 11.16 -15.96
N CYS A 49 2.81 11.06 -17.11
CA CYS A 49 2.56 12.22 -17.97
C CYS A 49 1.61 13.21 -17.27
N ARG A 50 2.05 14.47 -17.13
CA ARG A 50 1.28 15.52 -16.43
C ARG A 50 -0.01 15.93 -17.15
N ASN A 51 0.02 16.05 -18.47
CA ASN A 51 -1.04 16.75 -19.21
C ASN A 51 -1.76 15.88 -20.25
N ASN A 52 -1.61 14.55 -20.21
CA ASN A 52 -2.23 13.67 -21.21
C ASN A 52 -2.75 12.34 -20.64
N GLY A 53 -3.83 11.83 -21.24
CA GLY A 53 -4.47 10.54 -20.94
C GLY A 53 -5.49 10.57 -19.81
N ARG A 54 -6.04 9.38 -19.47
CA ARG A 54 -6.99 9.20 -18.36
C ARG A 54 -6.34 9.58 -17.01
N PRO A 55 -7.09 10.15 -16.04
CA PRO A 55 -6.60 10.32 -14.68
C PRO A 55 -6.10 8.99 -14.13
N SER A 56 -4.83 8.94 -13.75
CA SER A 56 -4.25 7.75 -13.14
C SER A 56 -4.64 7.67 -11.66
N VAL A 57 -4.56 6.48 -11.09
CA VAL A 57 -4.65 6.31 -9.64
C VAL A 57 -3.47 7.05 -9.00
N PRO A 58 -3.66 7.83 -7.93
CA PRO A 58 -2.56 8.55 -7.30
C PRO A 58 -1.48 7.56 -6.83
N PRO A 59 -0.19 7.84 -7.12
CA PRO A 59 0.88 6.90 -6.82
C PRO A 59 1.10 6.64 -5.33
N SER A 60 0.71 7.57 -4.44
CA SER A 60 0.71 7.32 -3.00
C SER A 60 -0.24 6.18 -2.61
N ILE A 61 -1.39 6.03 -3.29
CA ILE A 61 -2.32 4.90 -3.08
C ILE A 61 -1.64 3.60 -3.47
N LEU A 62 -0.98 3.59 -4.64
CA LEU A 62 -0.33 2.39 -5.17
C LEU A 62 0.86 2.00 -4.29
N ALA A 63 1.66 2.96 -3.82
CA ALA A 63 2.76 2.73 -2.90
C ALA A 63 2.29 2.16 -1.55
N LEU A 64 1.22 2.73 -0.96
CA LEU A 64 0.62 2.20 0.27
C LEU A 64 0.02 0.80 0.06
N SER A 65 -0.65 0.57 -1.07
CA SER A 65 -1.25 -0.73 -1.40
C SER A 65 -0.17 -1.80 -1.58
N LEU A 66 0.95 -1.46 -2.22
CA LEU A 66 2.12 -2.33 -2.33
C LEU A 66 2.72 -2.62 -0.95
N LEU A 67 2.83 -1.62 -0.08
CA LEU A 67 3.31 -1.81 1.29
C LEU A 67 2.40 -2.76 2.08
N LEU A 68 1.08 -2.58 1.99
CA LEU A 68 0.08 -3.46 2.61
C LEU A 68 0.14 -4.88 2.03
N GLN A 69 0.35 -5.02 0.73
CA GLN A 69 0.52 -6.30 0.06
C GLN A 69 1.74 -7.06 0.61
N ILE A 70 2.89 -6.39 0.72
CA ILE A 70 4.13 -6.97 1.26
C ILE A 70 3.92 -7.36 2.74
N TYR A 71 3.27 -6.49 3.52
CA TYR A 71 2.94 -6.72 4.93
C TYR A 71 2.06 -7.95 5.14
N ASN A 72 0.97 -8.05 4.37
CA ASN A 72 0.03 -9.16 4.47
C ASN A 72 0.47 -10.42 3.71
N LYS A 73 1.54 -10.35 2.91
CA LYS A 73 2.07 -11.46 2.08
C LYS A 73 1.01 -12.05 1.17
N VAL A 74 0.25 -11.17 0.52
CA VAL A 74 -0.87 -11.53 -0.35
C VAL A 74 -0.52 -11.34 -1.83
N SER A 75 -1.19 -12.07 -2.72
CA SER A 75 -1.04 -11.90 -4.17
C SER A 75 -1.63 -10.57 -4.64
N ASP A 76 -1.33 -10.17 -5.87
CA ASP A 76 -1.87 -8.92 -6.45
C ASP A 76 -3.40 -8.94 -6.53
N ASP A 77 -3.99 -10.11 -6.84
CA ASP A 77 -5.45 -10.28 -6.89
C ASP A 77 -6.08 -10.09 -5.52
N GLU A 78 -5.44 -10.65 -4.49
CA GLU A 78 -5.91 -10.53 -3.11
C GLU A 78 -5.69 -9.12 -2.56
N ALA A 79 -4.56 -8.47 -2.89
CA ALA A 79 -4.30 -7.09 -2.54
C ALA A 79 -5.34 -6.15 -3.18
N ALA A 80 -5.64 -6.35 -4.47
CA ALA A 80 -6.72 -5.64 -5.13
C ALA A 80 -8.04 -5.89 -4.39
N ARG A 81 -8.44 -7.15 -4.20
CA ARG A 81 -9.70 -7.50 -3.49
C ARG A 81 -9.79 -6.84 -2.11
N ARG A 82 -8.72 -6.84 -1.31
CA ARG A 82 -8.70 -6.21 0.02
C ARG A 82 -8.81 -4.69 -0.07
N ALA A 83 -8.16 -4.04 -1.02
CA ALA A 83 -8.37 -2.59 -1.23
C ALA A 83 -9.85 -2.24 -1.50
N HIS A 84 -10.61 -3.15 -2.12
CA HIS A 84 -12.03 -2.96 -2.45
C HIS A 84 -13.00 -3.29 -1.31
N PHE A 85 -12.70 -4.30 -0.50
CA PHE A 85 -13.68 -4.89 0.42
C PHE A 85 -13.22 -4.99 1.87
N ASP A 86 -11.92 -4.86 2.14
CA ASP A 86 -11.37 -4.93 3.50
C ASP A 86 -11.37 -3.54 4.13
N LEU A 87 -12.13 -3.38 5.21
CA LEU A 87 -12.27 -2.11 5.92
C LEU A 87 -10.94 -1.61 6.49
N GLN A 88 -10.07 -2.49 6.97
CA GLN A 88 -8.77 -2.09 7.52
C GLN A 88 -7.87 -1.53 6.42
N TRP A 89 -7.92 -2.12 5.23
CA TRP A 89 -7.23 -1.59 4.05
C TRP A 89 -7.81 -0.26 3.62
N GLN A 90 -9.13 -0.12 3.59
CA GLN A 90 -9.79 1.14 3.22
C GLN A 90 -9.47 2.28 4.19
N VAL A 91 -9.38 1.98 5.50
CA VAL A 91 -8.94 2.93 6.53
C VAL A 91 -7.47 3.30 6.35
N ALA A 92 -6.59 2.33 6.15
CA ALA A 92 -5.16 2.59 5.94
C ALA A 92 -4.90 3.41 4.68
N LEU A 93 -5.65 3.11 3.62
CA LEU A 93 -5.58 3.86 2.37
C LEU A 93 -6.27 5.22 2.50
N GLY A 94 -7.25 5.43 3.37
CA GLY A 94 -8.01 6.69 3.46
C GLY A 94 -8.94 6.88 2.27
N ILE A 95 -9.62 5.80 1.86
CA ILE A 95 -10.53 5.78 0.70
C ILE A 95 -11.97 5.53 1.18
N PRO A 96 -13.00 5.94 0.44
CA PRO A 96 -14.38 5.64 0.83
C PRO A 96 -14.66 4.14 0.86
N VAL A 97 -15.53 3.70 1.77
CA VAL A 97 -15.96 2.30 1.86
C VAL A 97 -16.65 1.89 0.56
N GLY A 98 -16.30 0.72 0.04
CA GLY A 98 -16.86 0.16 -1.19
C GLY A 98 -16.39 0.86 -2.48
N SER A 99 -15.38 1.73 -2.39
CA SER A 99 -14.81 2.38 -3.57
C SER A 99 -13.93 1.45 -4.40
N GLN A 100 -14.03 1.57 -5.72
CA GLN A 100 -13.17 0.86 -6.66
C GLN A 100 -11.89 1.65 -6.95
N THR A 101 -10.85 1.43 -6.15
CA THR A 101 -9.66 2.29 -6.14
C THR A 101 -8.72 2.06 -7.30
N PHE A 102 -8.48 0.81 -7.67
CA PHE A 102 -7.61 0.46 -8.78
C PHE A 102 -7.91 -0.94 -9.27
N VAL A 103 -7.60 -1.21 -10.53
CA VAL A 103 -7.62 -2.58 -11.06
C VAL A 103 -6.29 -3.26 -10.78
N LYS A 104 -6.30 -4.60 -10.66
CA LYS A 104 -5.11 -5.43 -10.41
C LYS A 104 -3.91 -5.05 -11.29
N SER A 105 -4.14 -4.85 -12.59
CA SER A 105 -3.06 -4.53 -13.54
C SER A 105 -2.35 -3.22 -13.21
N THR A 106 -3.05 -2.24 -12.61
CA THR A 106 -2.44 -0.99 -12.16
C THR A 106 -1.50 -1.23 -10.98
N LEU A 107 -1.90 -2.07 -10.02
CA LEU A 107 -1.05 -2.44 -8.89
C LEU A 107 0.18 -3.23 -9.36
N GLN A 108 0.02 -4.14 -10.33
CA GLN A 108 1.15 -4.92 -10.89
C GLN A 108 2.16 -4.06 -11.66
N MET A 109 1.70 -3.00 -12.31
CA MET A 109 2.57 -2.12 -13.09
C MET A 109 3.46 -1.26 -12.20
N PHE A 110 2.98 -0.84 -11.03
CA PHE A 110 3.69 0.10 -10.17
C PHE A 110 5.04 -0.42 -9.65
N PRO A 111 5.16 -1.66 -9.12
CA PRO A 111 6.45 -2.23 -8.76
C PRO A 111 7.41 -2.36 -9.95
N SER A 112 6.92 -2.66 -11.15
CA SER A 112 7.74 -2.68 -12.37
C SER A 112 8.34 -1.29 -12.66
N GLN A 113 7.59 -0.21 -12.43
CA GLN A 113 8.11 1.16 -12.55
C GLN A 113 9.20 1.45 -11.52
N LEU A 114 9.06 0.97 -10.28
CA LEU A 114 10.11 1.07 -9.26
C LEU A 114 11.36 0.25 -9.61
N ILE A 115 11.21 -0.85 -10.36
CA ILE A 115 12.35 -1.61 -10.86
C ILE A 115 13.07 -0.84 -11.95
N LEU A 116 12.33 -0.25 -12.89
CA LEU A 116 12.90 0.48 -14.03
C LEU A 116 13.50 1.84 -13.65
N HIS A 117 12.99 2.49 -12.60
CA HIS A 117 13.44 3.80 -12.14
C HIS A 117 14.06 3.72 -10.75
N GLU A 118 15.39 3.71 -10.70
CA GLU A 118 16.17 3.64 -9.45
C GLU A 118 15.80 4.76 -8.46
N THR A 119 15.63 5.99 -8.95
CA THR A 119 15.17 7.12 -8.12
C THR A 119 13.83 6.86 -7.44
N ALA A 120 12.88 6.22 -8.14
CA ALA A 120 11.56 5.92 -7.57
C ALA A 120 11.69 4.84 -6.48
N ARG A 121 12.54 3.84 -6.73
CA ARG A 121 12.87 2.79 -5.76
C ARG A 121 13.49 3.36 -4.50
N ASP A 122 14.46 4.26 -4.64
CA ASP A 122 15.17 4.87 -3.53
C ASP A 122 14.22 5.71 -2.68
N ILE A 123 13.34 6.49 -3.31
CA ILE A 123 12.32 7.25 -2.58
C ILE A 123 11.39 6.31 -1.83
N PHE A 124 10.92 5.23 -2.47
CA PHE A 124 10.06 4.25 -1.82
C PHE A 124 10.74 3.61 -0.60
N MET A 125 11.98 3.16 -0.75
CA MET A 125 12.76 2.52 0.31
C MET A 125 13.11 3.50 1.44
N LYS A 126 13.51 4.73 1.10
CA LYS A 126 13.84 5.78 2.07
C LYS A 126 12.61 6.22 2.86
N SER A 127 11.46 6.35 2.20
CA SER A 127 10.18 6.64 2.86
C SER A 127 9.83 5.56 3.90
N ILE A 128 9.89 4.29 3.50
CA ILE A 128 9.68 3.14 4.40
C ILE A 128 10.66 3.21 5.58
N GLY A 129 11.95 3.36 5.31
CA GLY A 129 12.99 3.42 6.34
C GLY A 129 12.78 4.56 7.34
N ASN A 130 12.49 5.76 6.86
CA ASN A 130 12.29 6.94 7.70
C ASN A 130 11.06 6.79 8.60
N HIS A 131 9.94 6.34 8.05
CA HIS A 131 8.66 6.34 8.79
C HIS A 131 8.41 5.07 9.62
N LEU A 132 8.96 3.91 9.22
CA LEU A 132 8.85 2.69 10.03
C LEU A 132 9.89 2.64 11.15
N THR A 133 11.01 3.37 11.03
CA THR A 133 12.00 3.50 12.13
C THR A 133 11.44 4.29 13.31
N VAL A 134 10.60 5.30 13.08
CA VAL A 134 9.89 6.03 14.15
C VAL A 134 9.05 5.09 15.02
N ARG A 135 8.53 4.01 14.45
CA ARG A 135 7.74 2.98 15.16
C ARG A 135 8.60 2.01 15.99
N LYS A 136 9.90 1.85 15.70
CA LYS A 136 10.83 1.06 16.54
C LYS A 136 10.91 1.59 17.97
N ALA A 137 10.59 2.88 18.18
CA ALA A 137 10.59 3.50 19.51
C ALA A 137 9.30 3.23 20.32
N VAL A 138 8.19 2.80 19.68
CA VAL A 138 6.85 2.81 20.32
C VAL A 138 6.32 1.40 20.62
N THR A 139 6.79 0.32 19.97
CA THR A 139 6.37 -1.05 20.35
C THR A 139 7.40 -2.12 20.00
N ARG A 140 7.77 -2.94 21.00
CA ARG A 140 8.78 -4.01 20.92
C ARG A 140 8.41 -5.13 19.92
N TYR A 141 7.13 -5.32 19.60
CA TYR A 141 6.61 -6.39 18.72
C TYR A 141 6.83 -6.17 17.21
N ASN A 142 7.17 -4.95 16.77
CA ASN A 142 7.15 -4.61 15.33
C ASN A 142 8.50 -4.15 14.74
N ALA A 143 9.56 -4.03 15.52
CA ALA A 143 10.89 -3.67 15.01
C ALA A 143 11.46 -4.77 14.08
N GLU A 144 11.25 -6.04 14.43
CA GLU A 144 11.60 -7.20 13.61
C GLU A 144 10.78 -7.25 12.32
N ASN A 145 9.47 -6.95 12.39
CA ASN A 145 8.61 -6.88 11.21
C ASN A 145 9.00 -5.73 10.27
N ALA A 146 9.40 -4.57 10.79
CA ALA A 146 9.83 -3.43 9.98
C ALA A 146 11.14 -3.70 9.23
N LEU A 147 12.15 -4.26 9.91
CA LEU A 147 13.40 -4.72 9.29
C LEU A 147 13.14 -5.83 8.28
N ARG A 148 12.26 -6.77 8.62
CA ARG A 148 11.85 -7.84 7.72
C ARG A 148 11.05 -7.33 6.52
N LEU A 149 10.25 -6.27 6.65
CA LEU A 149 9.53 -5.63 5.55
C LEU A 149 10.48 -4.92 4.60
N THR A 150 11.49 -4.21 5.12
CA THR A 150 12.55 -3.63 4.30
C THR A 150 13.36 -4.72 3.59
N ASP A 151 13.79 -5.75 4.31
CA ASP A 151 14.56 -6.85 3.72
C ASP A 151 13.73 -7.65 2.71
N GLN A 152 12.44 -7.89 3.00
CA GLN A 152 11.54 -8.61 2.11
C GLN A 152 11.17 -7.76 0.89
N ALA A 153 11.01 -6.44 1.02
CA ALA A 153 10.85 -5.56 -0.13
C ALA A 153 12.11 -5.60 -1.00
N VAL A 154 13.30 -5.43 -0.41
CA VAL A 154 14.60 -5.51 -1.11
C VAL A 154 14.77 -6.86 -1.82
N LEU A 155 14.49 -7.99 -1.14
CA LEU A 155 14.57 -9.33 -1.73
C LEU A 155 13.55 -9.54 -2.87
N SER A 156 12.31 -9.04 -2.71
CA SER A 156 11.27 -9.14 -3.75
C SER A 156 11.63 -8.30 -4.99
N PHE A 157 12.32 -7.17 -4.80
CA PHE A 157 12.85 -6.34 -5.88
C PHE A 157 14.08 -6.99 -6.56
N HIS A 158 15.02 -7.56 -5.80
CA HIS A 158 16.24 -8.19 -6.33
C HIS A 158 15.97 -9.48 -7.10
N GLN A 159 14.98 -10.28 -6.70
CA GLN A 159 14.68 -11.54 -7.38
C GLN A 159 13.74 -11.39 -8.59
N GLY A 160 13.34 -10.17 -8.97
CA GLY A 160 12.34 -9.95 -10.03
C GLY A 160 10.96 -10.56 -9.72
N HIS A 161 10.71 -10.91 -8.45
CA HIS A 161 9.60 -11.76 -8.03
C HIS A 161 8.25 -11.04 -7.95
N LEU A 162 8.22 -9.73 -8.14
CA LEU A 162 6.97 -8.96 -8.20
C LEU A 162 6.08 -9.36 -9.39
N LEU A 163 6.61 -10.11 -10.37
CA LEU A 163 5.84 -10.67 -11.48
C LEU A 163 5.22 -12.05 -11.20
N ASN A 164 5.55 -12.72 -10.09
CA ASN A 164 5.11 -14.10 -9.80
C ASN A 164 4.79 -14.35 -8.32
N LEU A 165 3.73 -13.72 -7.81
CA LEU A 165 2.94 -14.27 -6.69
C LEU A 165 1.78 -15.14 -7.22
N ARG A 166 2.01 -15.84 -8.34
CA ARG A 166 1.00 -16.63 -9.06
C ARG A 166 0.73 -18.00 -8.43
N GLU A 167 1.53 -18.43 -7.47
CA GLU A 167 1.43 -19.78 -6.88
C GLU A 167 1.47 -19.77 -5.35
N ARG A 168 0.38 -19.27 -4.73
CA ARG A 168 -0.02 -19.78 -3.41
C ARG A 168 -1.50 -20.14 -3.47
N PRO A 169 -1.86 -21.43 -3.33
CA PRO A 169 -3.25 -21.82 -3.36
C PRO A 169 -3.97 -21.21 -2.16
N SER A 170 -4.95 -20.39 -2.50
CA SER A 170 -6.21 -20.17 -1.80
C SER A 170 -6.53 -21.25 -0.76
N ARG A 171 -6.12 -21.06 0.50
CA ARG A 171 -6.76 -21.71 1.66
C ARG A 171 -8.03 -20.94 2.00
N TYR A 172 -9.06 -21.12 1.18
CA TYR A 172 -10.43 -21.10 1.68
C TYR A 172 -10.77 -22.55 2.03
N LEU A 173 -10.37 -22.97 3.24
CA LEU A 173 -11.08 -24.03 3.95
C LEU A 173 -12.00 -23.29 4.92
N ILE A 174 -13.20 -22.97 4.42
CA ILE A 174 -14.35 -22.85 5.30
C ILE A 174 -14.77 -24.31 5.49
N GLU A 175 -14.46 -24.86 6.65
CA GLU A 175 -15.20 -26.00 7.17
C GLU A 175 -16.67 -25.59 7.23
N VAL A 176 -17.50 -26.24 6.42
CA VAL A 176 -18.93 -26.33 6.67
C VAL A 176 -19.22 -27.80 6.78
N GLU A 177 -19.47 -28.23 8.02
CA GLU A 177 -20.04 -29.53 8.36
C GLU A 177 -21.30 -29.79 7.52
N THR A 178 -21.36 -30.95 6.87
CA THR A 178 -22.43 -31.96 7.05
C THR A 178 -22.03 -33.28 6.41
#